data_AF-A0A232EVW6-F1
#
_entry.id   AF-A0A232EVW6-F1
#
_cell.length_a   1.000
_cell.length_b   1.000
_cell.length_c   1.000
_cell.angle_alpha   90.00
_cell.angle_beta   90.00
_cell.angle_gamma   90.00
#
_symmetry.space_group_name_H-M   'P 1'
#
loop_
_entity.id
_entity.type
_entity.pdbx_description
1 polymer ?
#
loop_
_entity_poly.entity_id
_entity_poly.type
_entity_poly.pdbx_seq_one_letter_code
_entity_poly.pdbx_strand_id
1 'polypeptide(L)'
;MRAYGMSELKLREQLSQWLDLSLTNKVPPTLLLLSRALMVPDTVSMPDKLKATISALPDSVVTRTKGAIGEKEGKIDHKTNIEIIKIEEKIIEEERQEQKNIRQQELTNVHQKPQPLLLKTFSNDDEITKTDVKVLEQALDSIGKVRLHFLAGLSWLLSLLFQLHV
;
A
#
# COMPACT_ATOMS: atom_id res chain seq x y z
N MET A 1 1.55 2.61 19.47
CA MET A 1 2.31 2.82 20.72
C MET A 1 2.88 1.46 21.13
N ARG A 2 4.16 1.38 21.48
CA ARG A 2 4.73 0.13 22.00
C ARG A 2 4.23 -0.02 23.44
N ALA A 3 3.15 -0.77 23.62
CA ALA A 3 2.64 -1.11 24.95
C ALA A 3 3.45 -2.23 25.60
N TYR A 4 4.15 -3.03 24.79
CA TYR A 4 4.95 -4.14 25.26
C TYR A 4 6.24 -3.65 25.94
N GLY A 5 6.49 -4.10 27.17
CA GLY A 5 7.70 -3.78 27.92
C GLY A 5 7.72 -2.41 28.62
N MET A 6 6.59 -1.71 28.73
CA MET A 6 6.48 -0.41 29.41
C MET A 6 5.64 -0.51 30.70
N SER A 7 6.01 0.27 31.73
CA SER A 7 5.19 0.39 32.94
C SER A 7 3.90 1.17 32.66
N GLU A 8 2.82 0.86 33.40
CA GLU A 8 1.52 1.52 33.22
C GLU A 8 1.62 3.06 33.36
N LEU A 9 2.43 3.53 34.31
CA LEU A 9 2.64 4.96 34.55
C LEU A 9 3.23 5.65 33.31
N LYS A 10 4.27 5.08 32.71
CA LYS A 10 4.88 5.63 31.49
C LYS A 10 3.91 5.58 30.31
N LEU A 11 3.08 4.53 30.22
CA LEU A 11 2.08 4.44 29.15
C LEU A 11 1.02 5.54 29.29
N ARG A 12 0.54 5.80 30.51
CA ARG A 12 -0.41 6.88 30.80
C ARG A 12 0.18 8.26 30.52
N GLU A 13 1.44 8.50 30.89
CA GLU A 13 2.14 9.74 30.57
C GLU A 13 2.27 9.95 29.06
N GLN A 14 2.66 8.91 28.31
CA GLN A 14 2.76 9.00 26.86
C GLN A 14 1.42 9.24 26.17
N LEU A 15 0.33 8.65 26.70
CA LEU A 15 -1.03 8.90 26.21
C LEU A 15 -1.48 10.32 26.51
N SER A 16 -1.21 10.83 27.71
CA SER A 16 -1.52 12.20 28.09
C SER A 16 -0.79 13.21 27.20
N GLN A 17 0.52 13.02 26.98
CA GLN A 17 1.28 13.85 26.05
C GLN A 17 0.76 13.76 24.61
N TRP A 18 0.35 12.57 24.17
CA TRP A 18 -0.21 12.38 22.83
C TRP A 18 -1.56 13.10 22.66
N LEU A 19 -2.43 13.00 23.67
CA LEU A 19 -3.71 13.70 23.70
C LEU A 19 -3.52 15.22 23.73
N ASP A 20 -2.58 15.72 24.53
CA ASP A 20 -2.27 17.14 24.59
C ASP A 20 -1.76 17.68 23.24
N LEU A 21 -0.91 16.92 22.54
CA LEU A 21 -0.48 17.30 21.18
C LEU A 21 -1.62 17.27 20.16
N SER A 22 -2.54 16.29 20.26
CA SER A 22 -3.68 16.19 19.35
C SER A 22 -4.73 17.28 19.58
N LEU A 23 -5.03 17.60 20.84
CA LEU A 23 -6.11 18.50 21.23
C LEU A 23 -5.66 19.96 21.28
N THR A 24 -4.52 20.23 21.93
CA THR A 24 -4.03 21.58 22.17
C THR A 24 -3.27 22.12 20.96
N ASN A 25 -2.36 21.31 20.40
CA ASN A 25 -1.48 21.74 19.31
C ASN A 25 -2.06 21.46 17.90
N LYS A 26 -3.30 20.95 17.81
CA LYS A 26 -4.01 20.60 16.56
C LYS A 26 -3.16 19.80 15.58
N VAL A 27 -2.26 18.94 16.08
CA VAL A 27 -1.42 18.12 15.21
C VAL A 27 -2.30 17.02 14.60
N PRO A 28 -2.27 16.81 13.27
CA PRO A 28 -3.05 15.77 12.63
C PRO A 28 -2.76 14.38 13.21
N PRO A 29 -3.78 13.54 13.49
CA PRO A 29 -3.59 12.19 14.01
C PRO A 29 -2.71 11.30 13.12
N THR A 30 -2.76 11.54 11.80
CA THR A 30 -1.93 10.85 10.80
C THR A 30 -0.45 11.16 10.94
N LEU A 31 -0.07 12.43 11.17
CA LEU A 31 1.31 12.83 11.39
C LEU A 31 1.84 12.31 12.73
N LEU A 32 0.98 12.31 13.77
CA LEU A 32 1.30 11.69 15.05
C LEU A 32 1.55 10.18 14.91
N LEU A 33 0.77 9.47 14.10
CA LEU A 33 0.95 8.05 13.83
C LEU A 33 2.26 7.79 13.07
N LEU A 34 2.54 8.58 12.03
CA LEU A 34 3.78 8.50 11.25
C LEU A 34 5.01 8.65 12.15
N SER A 35 4.96 9.57 13.12
CA SER A 35 6.09 9.80 14.03
C SER A 35 6.46 8.60 14.90
N ARG A 36 5.52 7.68 15.08
CA ARG A 36 5.75 6.41 15.78
C ARG A 36 6.11 5.27 14.83
N ALA A 37 5.64 5.31 13.58
CA ALA A 37 5.93 4.30 12.57
C ALA A 37 7.39 4.33 12.09
N LEU A 38 8.01 5.51 11.98
CA LEU A 38 9.39 5.68 11.48
C LEU A 38 10.49 5.25 12.46
N MET A 39 10.19 4.43 13.47
CA MET A 39 11.15 3.91 14.46
C MET A 39 12.07 4.98 15.09
N VAL A 40 11.56 6.20 15.28
CA VAL A 40 12.33 7.26 15.94
C VAL A 40 12.68 6.80 17.37
N PRO A 41 13.94 6.95 17.82
CA PRO A 41 14.37 6.51 19.15
C PRO A 41 13.44 6.99 20.25
N ASP A 42 13.07 6.09 21.17
CA ASP A 42 12.10 6.42 22.21
C ASP A 42 12.64 7.34 23.32
N THR A 43 13.93 7.69 23.24
CA THR A 43 14.67 8.54 24.19
C THR A 43 14.45 10.05 24.01
N VAL A 44 13.79 10.46 22.93
CA VAL A 44 13.57 11.88 22.60
C VAL A 44 12.16 12.33 22.96
N SER A 45 11.97 13.62 23.24
CA SER A 45 10.65 14.20 23.50
C SER A 45 9.72 14.05 22.30
N MET A 46 8.41 13.90 22.52
CA MET A 46 7.41 13.79 21.46
C MET A 46 7.49 14.87 20.36
N PRO A 47 7.63 16.17 20.67
CA PRO A 47 7.87 17.22 19.67
C PRO A 47 9.13 16.99 18.82
N ASP A 48 10.21 16.50 19.42
CA ASP A 48 11.45 16.22 18.67
C ASP A 48 11.29 15.02 17.75
N LYS A 49 10.48 14.03 18.16
CA LYS A 49 10.10 12.91 17.27
C LYS A 49 9.32 13.42 16.07
N LEU A 50 8.40 14.36 16.27
CA LEU A 50 7.67 15.00 15.17
C LEU A 50 8.62 15.72 14.22
N LYS A 51 9.57 16.50 14.75
CA LYS A 51 10.60 17.17 13.94
C LYS A 51 11.42 16.17 13.13
N ALA A 52 11.92 15.11 13.77
CA ALA A 52 12.69 14.07 13.10
C ALA A 52 11.88 13.36 12.01
N THR A 53 10.58 13.14 12.25
CA THR A 53 9.66 12.52 11.28
C THR A 53 9.45 13.42 10.07
N ILE A 54 9.23 14.72 10.29
CA ILE A 54 9.11 15.70 9.21
C ILE A 54 10.42 15.77 8.41
N SER A 55 11.57 15.68 9.06
CA SER A 55 12.88 15.64 8.39
C SER A 55 13.17 14.31 7.67
N ALA A 56 12.53 13.21 8.08
CA ALA A 56 12.65 11.91 7.41
C ALA A 56 11.71 11.77 6.20
N LEU A 57 10.75 12.70 6.03
CA LEU A 57 9.91 12.73 4.84
C LEU A 57 10.71 13.22 3.62
N PRO A 58 10.41 12.70 2.42
CA PRO A 58 11.03 13.18 1.19
C PRO A 58 10.83 14.69 1.01
N ASP A 59 11.85 15.38 0.51
CA ASP A 59 11.82 16.84 0.31
C ASP A 59 10.63 17.28 -0.57
N SER A 60 10.18 16.44 -1.51
CA SER A 60 9.01 16.67 -2.37
C SER A 60 7.70 16.79 -1.58
N VAL A 61 7.55 16.04 -0.48
CA VAL A 61 6.37 16.09 0.39
C VAL A 61 6.46 17.28 1.33
N VAL A 62 7.68 17.62 1.79
CA VAL A 62 7.92 18.76 2.67
C VAL A 62 7.68 20.09 1.94
N THR A 63 8.15 20.24 0.69
CA THR A 63 7.89 21.45 -0.11
C THR A 63 6.40 21.63 -0.41
N ARG A 64 5.70 20.54 -0.80
CA ARG A 64 4.25 20.56 -1.02
C ARG A 64 3.46 20.95 0.22
N THR A 65 3.80 20.37 1.37
CA THR A 65 3.12 20.68 2.64
C THR A 65 3.40 22.11 3.11
N LYS A 66 4.64 22.61 2.95
CA LYS A 66 4.96 24.03 3.20
C LYS A 66 4.14 24.96 2.31
N GLY A 67 3.98 24.63 1.03
CA GLY A 67 3.12 25.39 0.12
C GLY A 67 1.66 25.42 0.57
N ALA A 68 1.10 24.25 0.90
CA ALA A 68 -0.28 24.14 1.39
C ALA A 68 -0.51 24.84 2.74
N ILE A 69 0.50 24.89 3.61
CA ILE A 69 0.44 25.68 4.86
C ILE A 69 0.49 27.17 4.54
N GLY A 70 1.43 27.60 3.69
CA GLY A 70 1.56 28.99 3.27
C GLY A 70 0.30 29.54 2.61
N GLU A 71 -0.41 28.71 1.82
CA GLU A 71 -1.70 29.06 1.23
C GLU A 71 -2.78 29.30 2.29
N LYS A 72 -2.85 28.44 3.31
CA LYS A 72 -3.78 28.58 4.43
C LYS A 72 -3.45 29.76 5.35
N GLU A 73 -2.16 30.07 5.51
CA GLU A 73 -1.67 31.17 6.34
C GLU A 73 -1.58 32.50 5.58
N GLY A 74 -1.88 32.52 4.27
CA GLY A 74 -1.81 33.72 3.41
C GLY A 74 -0.38 34.24 3.17
N LYS A 75 0.64 33.44 3.49
CA LYS A 75 2.06 33.77 3.37
C LYS A 75 2.73 32.75 2.45
N ILE A 76 2.50 32.87 1.15
CA ILE A 76 3.20 32.04 0.16
C ILE A 76 4.42 32.81 -0.33
N ASP A 77 5.62 32.29 -0.05
CA ASP A 77 6.85 32.77 -0.68
C ASP A 77 6.81 32.45 -2.18
N HIS A 78 6.88 33.46 -3.05
CA HIS A 78 6.81 33.27 -4.51
C HIS A 78 7.87 32.30 -5.05
N LYS A 79 9.05 32.27 -4.42
CA LYS A 79 10.14 31.36 -4.78
C LYS A 79 9.76 29.89 -4.54
N THR A 80 9.10 29.60 -3.42
CA THR A 80 8.60 28.27 -3.06
C THR A 80 7.48 27.85 -4.01
N ASN A 81 6.60 28.79 -4.39
CA ASN A 81 5.53 28.51 -5.36
C ASN A 81 6.10 28.10 -6.72
N ILE A 82 7.12 28.82 -7.23
CA ILE A 82 7.79 28.46 -8.48
C ILE A 82 8.43 27.06 -8.41
N GLU A 83 9.04 26.69 -7.29
CA GLU A 83 9.64 25.37 -7.10
C GLU A 83 8.59 24.26 -7.11
N ILE A 84 7.45 24.48 -6.45
CA ILE A 84 6.32 23.55 -6.45
C ILE A 84 5.79 23.36 -7.88
N ILE A 85 5.55 24.47 -8.61
CA ILE A 85 5.06 24.42 -10.00
C ILE A 85 6.02 23.63 -10.89
N LYS A 86 7.34 23.85 -10.78
CA LYS A 86 8.33 23.10 -11.57
C LYS A 86 8.30 21.60 -11.29
N ILE A 87 8.09 21.21 -10.02
CA ILE A 87 7.97 19.80 -9.64
C ILE A 87 6.69 19.21 -10.25
N GLU A 88 5.56 19.91 -10.16
CA GLU A 88 4.29 19.46 -10.75
C GLU A 88 4.37 19.35 -12.27
N GLU A 89 4.96 20.34 -12.96
CA GLU A 89 5.19 20.27 -14.42
C GLU A 89 6.03 19.06 -14.81
N LYS A 90 7.06 18.73 -14.03
CA LYS A 90 7.90 17.55 -14.28
C LYS A 90 7.10 16.25 -14.15
N ILE A 91 6.25 16.14 -13.12
CA ILE A 91 5.37 14.98 -12.91
C ILE A 91 4.38 14.85 -14.08
N ILE A 92 3.78 15.95 -14.52
CA ILE A 92 2.84 15.97 -15.65
C ILE A 92 3.52 15.51 -16.94
N GLU A 93 4.76 15.95 -17.20
CA GLU A 93 5.49 15.55 -18.40
C GLU A 93 5.89 14.06 -18.36
N GLU A 94 6.33 13.56 -17.20
CA GLU A 94 6.60 12.12 -17.00
C GLU A 94 5.35 11.27 -17.26
N GLU A 95 4.20 11.66 -16.69
CA GLU A 95 2.92 10.97 -16.93
C GLU A 95 2.52 11.04 -18.42
N ARG A 96 2.71 12.19 -19.07
CA ARG A 96 2.40 12.35 -20.50
C ARG A 96 3.29 11.46 -21.37
N GLN A 97 4.56 11.30 -21.01
CA GLN A 97 5.48 10.42 -21.72
C GLN A 97 5.10 8.96 -21.53
N GLU A 98 4.75 8.56 -20.30
CA GLU A 98 4.25 7.21 -20.02
C GLU A 98 2.98 6.92 -20.82
N GLN A 99 2.02 7.85 -20.87
CA GLN A 99 0.81 7.73 -21.69
C GLN A 99 1.12 7.61 -23.19
N LYS A 100 2.09 8.37 -23.71
CA LYS A 100 2.54 8.25 -25.12
C LYS A 100 3.18 6.89 -25.39
N ASN A 101 4.02 6.41 -24.46
CA ASN A 101 4.68 5.12 -24.58
C ASN A 101 3.66 3.97 -24.57
N ILE A 102 2.67 4.02 -23.67
CA ILE A 102 1.55 3.07 -23.63
C ILE A 102 0.78 3.10 -24.95
N ARG A 103 0.40 4.29 -25.44
CA ARG A 103 -0.33 4.44 -26.71
C ARG A 103 0.49 3.95 -27.90
N GLN A 104 1.81 4.13 -27.87
CA GLN A 104 2.70 3.66 -28.93
C GLN A 104 2.89 2.15 -28.88
N GLN A 105 2.96 1.55 -27.68
CA GLN A 105 2.93 0.09 -27.49
C GLN A 105 1.60 -0.51 -27.95
N GLU A 106 0.47 0.17 -27.70
CA GLU A 106 -0.84 -0.23 -28.23
C GLU A 106 -0.85 -0.18 -29.77
N LEU A 107 -0.27 0.87 -30.38
CA LEU A 107 -0.20 1.00 -31.84
C LEU A 107 0.73 -0.04 -32.49
N THR A 108 1.85 -0.40 -31.85
CA THR A 108 2.74 -1.46 -32.37
C THR A 108 2.13 -2.85 -32.25
N ASN A 109 1.25 -3.08 -31.26
CA ASN A 109 0.48 -4.31 -31.12
C ASN A 109 -0.68 -4.45 -32.12
N VAL A 110 -1.08 -3.37 -32.83
CA VAL A 110 -2.21 -3.38 -33.79
C VAL A 110 -1.82 -3.80 -35.22
N HIS A 111 -0.53 -3.95 -35.55
CA HIS A 111 -0.12 -4.41 -36.90
C HIS A 111 -0.27 -5.94 -37.11
N GLN A 112 -0.82 -6.67 -36.14
CA GLN A 112 -1.24 -8.07 -36.32
C GLN A 112 -2.75 -8.23 -35.97
N LYS A 113 -3.58 -8.11 -37.03
CA LYS A 113 -5.01 -8.48 -37.16
C LYS A 113 -6.11 -7.44 -36.75
N PRO A 114 -7.26 -7.36 -37.47
CA PRO A 114 -8.31 -6.37 -37.21
C PRO A 114 -9.37 -6.81 -36.17
N GLN A 115 -9.71 -5.85 -35.28
CA GLN A 115 -10.93 -5.66 -34.42
C GLN A 115 -11.22 -6.62 -33.24
N PRO A 116 -12.00 -6.22 -32.21
CA PRO A 116 -11.84 -5.08 -31.28
C PRO A 116 -11.76 -5.54 -29.79
N LEU A 117 -11.17 -4.68 -28.94
CA LEU A 117 -11.13 -4.62 -27.46
C LEU A 117 -11.76 -5.79 -26.65
N LEU A 118 -10.94 -6.69 -26.11
CA LEU A 118 -11.07 -7.20 -24.73
C LEU A 118 -9.73 -7.76 -24.21
N LEU A 119 -9.43 -7.34 -22.97
CA LEU A 119 -8.41 -7.84 -22.03
C LEU A 119 -7.72 -9.16 -22.46
N LYS A 120 -6.44 -9.12 -22.84
CA LYS A 120 -5.66 -10.35 -23.07
C LYS A 120 -4.33 -10.33 -22.34
N THR A 121 -4.41 -10.83 -21.12
CA THR A 121 -3.37 -11.53 -20.38
C THR A 121 -2.73 -12.64 -21.24
N PHE A 122 -1.40 -12.76 -21.15
CA PHE A 122 -0.55 -13.94 -21.42
C PHE A 122 -0.78 -14.77 -22.70
N SER A 123 0.24 -14.71 -23.57
CA SER A 123 0.84 -15.75 -24.43
C SER A 123 -0.01 -16.86 -25.10
N ASN A 124 0.33 -17.03 -26.38
CA ASN A 124 0.30 -18.22 -27.23
C ASN A 124 -0.91 -18.40 -28.15
N ASP A 125 -0.57 -18.44 -29.45
CA ASP A 125 -1.32 -19.15 -30.47
C ASP A 125 -1.50 -20.61 -30.03
N ASP A 126 -2.73 -21.13 -30.09
CA ASP A 126 -3.09 -22.32 -30.84
C ASP A 126 -4.50 -22.77 -30.48
N GLU A 127 -5.25 -23.08 -31.52
CA GLU A 127 -6.56 -23.71 -31.61
C GLU A 127 -7.00 -24.49 -30.35
N ILE A 128 -8.10 -24.08 -29.70
CA ILE A 128 -8.68 -24.84 -28.58
C ILE A 128 -9.23 -26.15 -29.14
N THR A 129 -8.42 -27.19 -29.02
CA THR A 129 -8.79 -28.53 -29.45
C THR A 129 -9.64 -29.20 -28.38
N LYS A 130 -10.51 -30.15 -28.76
CA LYS A 130 -11.38 -30.88 -27.82
C LYS A 130 -10.61 -31.61 -26.71
N THR A 131 -9.30 -31.81 -26.87
CA THR A 131 -8.42 -32.37 -25.85
C THR A 131 -8.18 -31.43 -24.69
N ASP A 132 -8.11 -30.11 -24.92
CA ASP A 132 -7.85 -29.12 -23.86
C ASP A 132 -9.04 -29.02 -22.90
N VAL A 133 -10.26 -29.10 -23.43
CA VAL A 133 -11.49 -29.15 -22.62
C VAL A 133 -11.53 -30.40 -21.75
N LYS A 134 -11.10 -31.55 -22.29
CA LYS A 134 -11.06 -32.82 -21.54
C LYS A 134 -10.01 -32.81 -20.42
N VAL A 135 -8.86 -32.16 -20.66
CA VAL A 135 -7.83 -31.97 -19.62
C VAL A 135 -8.34 -31.08 -18.50
N LEU A 136 -9.11 -30.05 -18.81
CA LEU A 136 -9.71 -29.16 -17.80
C LEU A 136 -10.81 -29.87 -16.98
N GLU A 137 -11.67 -30.68 -17.60
CA GLU A 137 -12.64 -31.49 -16.86
C GLU A 137 -11.97 -32.50 -15.93
N GLN A 138 -10.90 -33.15 -16.40
CA GLN A 138 -10.15 -34.11 -15.60
C GLN A 138 -9.40 -33.43 -14.43
N ALA A 139 -8.93 -32.19 -14.63
CA ALA A 139 -8.34 -31.39 -13.57
C ALA A 139 -9.39 -30.97 -12.51
N LEU A 140 -10.58 -30.57 -12.93
CA LEU A 140 -11.68 -30.21 -12.03
C LEU A 140 -12.15 -31.41 -11.19
N ASP A 141 -12.26 -32.59 -11.80
CA ASP A 141 -12.61 -33.83 -11.09
C ASP A 141 -11.52 -34.21 -10.07
N SER A 142 -10.24 -34.03 -10.42
CA SER A 142 -9.13 -34.24 -9.49
C SER A 142 -9.16 -33.27 -8.30
N ILE A 143 -9.53 -32.00 -8.52
CA ILE A 143 -9.65 -30.98 -7.46
C ILE A 143 -10.78 -31.31 -6.50
N GLY A 144 -11.92 -31.80 -7.01
CA GLY A 144 -13.02 -32.27 -6.18
C GLY A 144 -12.60 -33.44 -5.29
N LYS A 145 -11.86 -34.40 -5.86
CA LYS A 145 -11.35 -35.59 -5.16
C LYS A 145 -10.30 -35.24 -4.10
N VAL A 146 -9.41 -34.29 -4.38
CA VAL A 146 -8.40 -33.81 -3.42
C VAL A 146 -9.07 -33.11 -2.24
N ARG A 147 -10.10 -32.29 -2.46
CA ARG A 147 -10.86 -31.67 -1.36
C ARG A 147 -11.60 -32.71 -0.52
N LEU A 148 -12.19 -33.74 -1.15
CA LEU A 148 -12.84 -34.82 -0.42
C LEU A 148 -11.84 -35.61 0.43
N HIS A 149 -10.65 -35.89 -0.10
CA HIS A 149 -9.58 -36.57 0.63
C HIS A 149 -9.03 -35.72 1.78
N PHE A 150 -8.94 -34.40 1.60
CA PHE A 150 -8.50 -33.47 2.65
C PHE A 150 -9.54 -33.38 3.78
N LEU A 151 -10.83 -33.34 3.45
CA LEU A 151 -11.91 -33.35 4.45
C LEU A 151 -12.03 -34.71 5.16
N ALA A 152 -11.86 -35.81 4.44
CA ALA A 152 -11.80 -37.15 5.03
C ALA A 152 -10.58 -37.31 5.95
N GLY A 153 -9.42 -36.79 5.54
CA GLY A 153 -8.20 -36.77 6.35
C GLY A 153 -8.34 -35.91 7.61
N LEU A 154 -8.99 -34.75 7.51
CA LEU A 154 -9.34 -33.91 8.66
C LEU A 154 -10.32 -34.62 9.60
N SER A 155 -11.34 -35.30 9.06
CA SER A 155 -12.28 -36.09 9.86
C SER A 155 -11.59 -37.27 10.57
N TRP A 156 -10.65 -37.94 9.90
CA TRP A 156 -9.82 -39.00 10.48
C TRP A 156 -8.91 -38.46 11.60
N LEU A 157 -8.28 -37.29 11.38
CA LEU A 157 -7.47 -36.59 12.39
C LEU A 157 -8.29 -36.16 13.61
N LEU A 158 -9.50 -35.63 13.38
CA LEU A 158 -10.44 -35.28 14.45
C LEU A 158 -10.90 -36.51 15.23
N SER A 159 -11.15 -37.64 14.56
CA SER A 159 -11.51 -38.89 15.22
C SER A 159 -10.32 -39.51 15.99
N LEU A 160 -9.08 -39.36 15.49
CA LEU A 160 -7.86 -39.79 16.17
C LEU A 160 -7.58 -38.95 17.41
N LEU A 161 -7.80 -37.63 17.34
CA LEU A 161 -7.71 -36.72 18.49
C LEU A 161 -8.76 -37.03 19.55
N PHE A 162 -9.97 -37.46 19.15
CA PHE A 162 -11.01 -37.86 20.09
C PHE A 162 -10.72 -39.20 20.77
N GLN A 163 -10.09 -40.16 20.06
CA GLN A 163 -9.71 -41.46 20.62
C GLN A 163 -8.47 -41.40 21.54
N LEU A 164 -7.67 -40.32 21.47
CA LEU A 164 -6.48 -40.13 22.32
C LEU A 164 -6.79 -39.40 23.64
N HIS A 165 -8.03 -38.95 23.84
CA HIS A 165 -8.48 -38.19 25.01
C HIS A 165 -9.54 -38.93 25.86
N VAL A 166 -9.63 -40.26 25.70
CA VAL A 166 -10.38 -41.20 26.54
C VAL A 166 -9.43 -42.33 26.93
#